data_AF-A0A453J5N5-F1
#
_entry.id   AF-A0A453J5N5-F1
#
_cell.length_a   1.000
_cell.length_b   1.000
_cell.length_c   1.000
_cell.angle_alpha   90.00
_cell.angle_beta   90.00
_cell.angle_gamma   90.00
#
_symmetry.space_group_name_H-M   'P 1'
#
loop_
_entity.id
_entity.type
_entity.pdbx_description
1 polymer ?
#
loop_
_entity_poly.entity_id
_entity_poly.type
_entity_poly.pdbx_seq_one_letter_code
_entity_poly.pdbx_strand_id
1 'polypeptide(L)' 'CEMVRGRWLEAVASPPRVFCAVDVWHHSAKLSRQAMKGWGTNLGAELRARKGALLDQIKVLDGLADGHDLSPDD' A
#
# COMPACT_ATOMS: atom_id res chain seq x y z
N CYS A 1 12.05 2.97 1.64
CA CYS A 1 10.70 2.37 1.75
C CYS A 1 10.30 2.37 3.23
N GLU A 2 9.30 3.15 3.63
CA GLU A 2 8.88 3.29 5.04
C GLU A 2 8.50 1.95 5.68
N MET A 3 7.86 1.05 4.92
CA MET A 3 7.56 -0.31 5.38
C MET A 3 8.82 -1.09 5.75
N VAL A 4 9.88 -1.03 4.93
CA VAL A 4 11.15 -1.71 5.20
C VAL A 4 11.84 -1.11 6.41
N ARG A 5 11.82 0.22 6.53
CA ARG A 5 12.36 0.93 7.68
C ARG A 5 11.63 0.55 8.96
N GLY A 6 10.30 0.49 8.94
CA GLY A 6 9.49 0.04 10.06
C GLY A 6 9.81 -1.40 10.48
N ARG A 7 9.85 -2.32 9.51
CA ARG A 7 10.19 -3.74 9.76
C ARG A 7 11.61 -3.92 10.30
N TRP A 8 12.55 -3.10 9.83
CA TRP A 8 13.92 -3.08 10.35
C TRP A 8 13.97 -2.61 11.80
N LEU A 9 13.29 -1.51 12.13
CA LEU A 9 13.24 -1.00 13.50
C LEU A 9 12.56 -1.98 14.47
N GLU A 10 11.48 -2.63 14.03
CA GLU A 10 10.78 -3.67 14.79
C GLU A 10 11.70 -4.88 15.07
N ALA A 11 12.45 -5.33 14.06
CA ALA A 11 13.39 -6.45 14.19
C ALA A 11 14.56 -6.13 15.12
N VAL A 12 15.05 -4.89 15.09
CA VAL A 12 16.12 -4.40 15.96
C VAL A 12 15.63 -4.24 17.41
N ALA A 13 14.37 -3.82 17.61
CA ALA A 13 13.78 -3.64 18.94
C ALA A 13 13.46 -4.97 19.64
N SER A 14 13.23 -6.05 18.89
CA SER A 14 13.01 -7.39 19.41
C SER A 14 14.01 -8.39 18.78
N PRO A 15 15.30 -8.28 19.11
CA PRO A 15 16.31 -9.16 18.53
C PRO A 15 16.06 -10.61 18.97
N PRO A 16 16.40 -11.61 18.14
CA PRO A 16 16.35 -13.00 18.57
C PRO A 16 17.29 -13.20 19.77
N ARG A 17 17.04 -14.23 20.57
CA ARG A 17 17.97 -14.65 21.62
C ARG A 17 19.19 -15.31 20.98
N VAL A 18 20.10 -14.52 20.41
CA VAL A 18 21.28 -14.95 19.66
C VAL A 18 22.53 -14.21 20.14
N PHE A 19 23.69 -14.86 19.98
CA PHE A 19 24.91 -14.58 20.74
C PHE A 19 25.73 -13.37 20.23
N CYS A 20 25.52 -12.87 19.01
CA CYS A 20 26.30 -11.73 18.50
C CYS A 20 25.55 -10.79 17.54
N ALA A 21 26.14 -9.61 17.30
CA ALA A 21 25.58 -8.55 16.46
C ALA A 21 25.31 -8.98 15.00
N VAL A 22 26.09 -9.94 14.49
CA VAL A 22 25.91 -10.49 13.12
C VAL A 22 24.59 -11.24 13.00
N ASP A 23 24.17 -11.95 14.04
CA ASP A 23 22.92 -12.70 14.03
C ASP A 23 21.70 -11.76 14.03
N VAL A 24 21.78 -10.67 14.80
CA VAL A 24 20.77 -9.60 14.83
C VAL A 24 20.65 -8.93 13.46
N TRP A 25 21.79 -8.65 12.82
CA TRP A 25 21.82 -8.10 11.46
C TRP A 25 21.20 -9.05 10.44
N HIS A 26 21.58 -10.33 10.46
CA HIS A 26 21.01 -11.35 9.59
C HIS A 26 19.50 -11.50 9.77
N HIS A 27 19.03 -11.50 11.01
CA HIS A 27 17.61 -11.57 11.33
C HIS A 27 16.85 -10.37 10.76
N SER A 28 17.35 -9.16 11.02
CA SER A 28 16.73 -7.92 10.54
C SER A 28 16.70 -7.86 9.01
N ALA A 29 17.80 -8.26 8.35
CA ALA A 29 17.87 -8.34 6.90
C ALA A 29 16.94 -9.41 6.31
N LYS A 30 16.72 -10.52 7.02
CA LYS A 30 15.75 -11.55 6.61
C LYS A 30 14.32 -11.02 6.66
N LEU A 31 13.92 -10.36 7.75
CA LEU A 31 12.57 -9.80 7.89
C LEU A 31 12.30 -8.70 6.88
N SER A 32 13.26 -7.79 6.66
CA SER A 32 13.16 -6.77 5.62
C SER A 32 12.99 -7.36 4.22
N ARG A 33 13.73 -8.43 3.88
CA ARG A 33 13.57 -9.14 2.60
C ARG A 33 12.21 -9.82 2.48
N GLN A 34 11.71 -10.44 3.56
CA GLN A 34 10.38 -11.05 3.57
C GLN A 34 9.28 -10.00 3.35
N ALA A 35 9.38 -8.84 4.00
CA ALA A 35 8.42 -7.75 3.82
C ALA A 35 8.39 -7.20 2.38
N MET A 36 9.54 -7.20 1.69
CA MET A 36 9.63 -6.77 0.30
C MET A 36 9.07 -7.81 -0.69
N LYS A 37 8.91 -9.08 -0.31
CA LYS A 37 8.33 -10.09 -1.20
C LYS A 37 6.88 -9.74 -1.50
N GLY A 38 6.54 -9.68 -2.79
CA GLY A 38 5.19 -9.36 -3.24
C GLY A 38 4.79 -7.89 -3.07
N TRP A 39 5.68 -7.01 -2.57
CA TRP A 39 5.37 -5.61 -2.33
C TRP A 39 4.92 -4.88 -3.61
N GLY A 40 5.64 -5.05 -4.72
CA GLY A 40 5.27 -4.44 -6.00
C GLY A 40 3.89 -4.90 -6.52
N THR A 41 3.60 -6.20 -6.36
CA THR A 41 2.31 -6.78 -6.75
C THR A 41 1.17 -6.23 -5.88
N ASN A 42 1.38 -6.15 -4.57
CA ASN A 42 0.39 -5.63 -3.62
C ASN A 42 0.12 -4.14 -3.85
N LEU A 43 1.17 -3.34 -4.04
CA LEU A 43 1.03 -1.91 -4.36
C LEU A 43 0.29 -1.71 -5.69
N GLY A 44 0.62 -2.51 -6.70
CA GLY A 44 -0.07 -2.46 -7.99
C GLY A 44 -1.53 -2.89 -7.90
N ALA A 45 -1.87 -3.83 -7.02
CA ALA A 45 -3.25 -4.23 -6.76
C ALA A 45 -4.04 -3.12 -6.04
N GLU A 46 -3.45 -2.52 -5.01
CA GLU A 46 -4.04 -1.41 -4.26
C GLU A 46 -4.28 -0.18 -5.15
N LEU A 47 -3.32 0.18 -6.00
CA LEU A 47 -3.46 1.27 -6.97
C LEU A 47 -4.57 0.99 -7.99
N ARG A 48 -4.66 -0.25 -8.50
CA ARG A 48 -5.75 -0.65 -9.41
C ARG A 48 -7.11 -0.58 -8.73
N ALA A 49 -7.22 -1.04 -7.49
CA ALA A 49 -8.46 -0.96 -6.71
C ALA A 49 -8.89 0.48 -6.48
N ARG A 50 -7.96 1.36 -6.05
CA ARG A 50 -8.24 2.80 -5.88
C ARG A 50 -8.65 3.48 -7.17
N LYS A 51 -7.95 3.19 -8.27
CA LYS A 51 -8.32 3.70 -9.60
C LYS A 51 -9.72 3.25 -10.00
N GLY A 52 -10.07 1.98 -9.78
CA GLY A 52 -11.40 1.44 -10.04
C GLY A 52 -12.48 2.19 -9.26
N ALA A 53 -12.30 2.34 -7.94
CA ALA A 53 -13.24 3.07 -7.10
C ALA A 53 -13.46 4.51 -7.55
N LEU A 54 -12.39 5.22 -7.94
CA LEU A 54 -12.49 6.58 -8.48
C LEU A 54 -13.25 6.62 -9.82
N LEU A 55 -12.99 5.67 -10.73
CA LEU A 55 -13.71 5.60 -11.99
C LEU A 55 -15.20 5.31 -11.79
N ASP A 56 -15.56 4.48 -10.82
CA ASP A 56 -16.95 4.21 -10.51
C ASP A 56 -17.66 5.44 -9.93
N GLN A 57 -16.98 6.23 -9.10
CA GLN A 57 -17.49 7.52 -8.62
C GLN A 57 -17.70 8.51 -9.77
N ILE A 58 -16.77 8.58 -10.72
CA ILE A 58 -16.89 9.45 -11.90
C ILE A 58 -18.11 9.05 -12.73
N LYS A 59 -18.31 7.76 -13.01
CA LYS A 59 -19.48 7.30 -13.77
C LYS A 59 -20.81 7.65 -13.10
N VAL A 60 -20.86 7.60 -11.77
CA VAL A 60 -22.04 8.03 -11.01
C VAL A 60 -22.30 9.52 -11.23
N LEU A 61 -21.25 10.35 -11.19
CA LEU A 61 -21.37 11.79 -11.46
C LEU A 61 -21.79 12.08 -12.90
N ASP A 62 -21.20 11.38 -13.88
CA ASP A 62 -21.56 11.51 -15.29
C ASP A 62 -23.05 11.17 -15.50
N GLY A 63 -23.53 10.07 -14.92
CA GLY A 63 -24.94 9.69 -15.01
C GLY A 63 -25.89 10.69 -14.33
N LEU A 64 -25.46 11.34 -13.25
CA LEU A 64 -26.23 12.42 -12.62
C LEU A 64 -26.26 13.68 -13.49
N ALA A 65 -25.15 14.01 -14.16
CA ALA A 65 -25.05 15.16 -15.06
C ALA A 65 -25.88 14.94 -16.33
N ASP A 66 -25.84 13.74 -16.91
CA ASP A 66 -26.61 13.39 -18.11
C ASP A 66 -28.12 13.28 -17.84
N GLY A 67 -28.51 12.93 -16.59
CA GLY A 67 -29.91 12.84 -16.17
C GLY A 67 -30.53 14.17 -15.75
N HIS A 68 -29.73 15.20 -15.51
CA HIS A 68 -30.21 16.54 -15.21
C HIS A 68 -30.13 17.35 -16.50
N ASP A 69 -31.27 17.63 -17.13
CA ASP A 69 -31.34 18.65 -18.17
C ASP A 69 -31.01 19.99 -17.48
N LEU A 70 -29.73 20.38 -17.52
CA LEU A 70 -29.23 21.65 -16.98
C LEU A 70 -29.64 22.84 -17.86
N SER A 71 -30.62 22.65 -18.76
CA SER A 71 -31.26 23.76 -19.47
C SER A 71 -32.11 24.53 -18.47
N PRO A 72 -31.89 25.84 -18.28
CA PRO A 72 -32.91 26.67 -17.65
C PRO A 72 -34.15 26.62 -18.56
N ASP A 73 -35.29 26.21 -18.03
CA ASP A 73 -36.58 26.57 -18.63
C ASP A 73 -36.71 28.09 -18.50
N ASP A 74 -36.59 28.77 -19.65
CA ASP A 74 -36.83 30.20 -19.98
C ASP A 74 -36.76 31.27 -18.86
#